data_AF-A0A557XZJ9-F1
#
_entry.id   AF-A0A557XZJ9-F1
#
_cell.length_a   1.000
_cell.length_b   1.000
_cell.length_c   1.000
_cell.angle_alpha   90.00
_cell.angle_beta   90.00
_cell.angle_gamma   90.00
#
_symmetry.space_group_name_H-M   'P 1'
#
loop_
_entity.id
_entity.type
_entity.pdbx_description
1 polymer ?
#
loop_
_entity_poly.entity_id
_entity_poly.type
_entity_poly.pdbx_seq_one_letter_code
_entity_poly.pdbx_strand_id
1 'polypeptide(L)'
;MTAPTIGVLALQGDTREHLAALRGAGADAVPVRRRGELEAVDGLVIPGGESTTMSHLLLELDLLEPLRARLAGGLPAYGACAGMILLASEILDAGAGGRAALPLRGIDMTVRRNAFGRQVDSFEGDVEFAGLDTPVRAVFIRAPWVERTGDGVQVLARAAGHPVAVRQGPVLATAFHPEMTGDRRIHQLFVDIVNGVG
;
A
#
# COMPACT_ATOMS: atom_id res chain seq x y z
N MET A 1 -25.82 -3.47 4.32
CA MET A 1 -24.96 -2.38 3.82
C MET A 1 -24.56 -2.74 2.40
N THR A 2 -24.48 -1.76 1.50
CA THR A 2 -23.92 -1.98 0.16
C THR A 2 -22.42 -2.22 0.29
N ALA A 3 -21.86 -3.12 -0.52
CA ALA A 3 -20.41 -3.36 -0.53
C ALA A 3 -19.67 -2.06 -0.89
N PRO A 4 -18.55 -1.73 -0.22
CA PRO A 4 -17.77 -0.54 -0.58
C PRO A 4 -17.12 -0.73 -1.94
N THR A 5 -17.05 0.34 -2.73
CA THR A 5 -16.34 0.34 -4.01
C THR A 5 -14.87 0.64 -3.76
N ILE A 6 -14.00 -0.36 -3.91
CA ILE A 6 -12.56 -0.19 -3.67
C ILE A 6 -11.79 -0.26 -4.98
N GLY A 7 -11.08 0.83 -5.29
CA GLY A 7 -10.21 0.92 -6.43
C GLY A 7 -8.88 0.18 -6.23
N VAL A 8 -8.30 -0.35 -7.30
CA VAL A 8 -6.88 -0.72 -7.36
C VAL A 8 -6.20 0.14 -8.41
N LEU A 9 -5.17 0.89 -8.04
CA LEU A 9 -4.41 1.74 -8.96
C LEU A 9 -3.73 0.88 -10.02
N ALA A 10 -4.35 0.80 -11.21
CA ALA A 10 -4.04 -0.15 -12.26
C ALA A 10 -3.11 0.43 -13.32
N LEU A 11 -2.09 1.18 -12.87
CA LEU A 11 -1.07 1.79 -13.72
C LEU A 11 0.10 0.82 -13.97
N GLN A 12 0.51 0.10 -12.94
CA GLN A 12 1.55 -0.93 -12.97
C GLN A 12 1.40 -1.79 -11.70
N GLY A 13 1.81 -3.06 -11.76
CA GLY A 13 1.86 -3.95 -10.59
C GLY A 13 0.79 -5.03 -10.57
N ASP A 14 0.68 -5.72 -9.44
CA ASP A 14 -0.13 -6.93 -9.20
C ASP A 14 -1.63 -6.62 -9.02
N THR A 15 -2.19 -5.89 -9.99
CA THR A 15 -3.56 -5.36 -9.96
C THR A 15 -4.60 -6.48 -9.87
N ARG A 16 -4.41 -7.55 -10.63
CA ARG A 16 -5.40 -8.63 -10.76
C ARG A 16 -5.57 -9.37 -9.43
N GLU A 17 -4.46 -9.61 -8.76
CA GLU A 17 -4.36 -10.31 -7.48
C GLU A 17 -5.06 -9.49 -6.38
N HIS A 18 -4.81 -8.19 -6.30
CA HIS A 18 -5.53 -7.30 -5.39
C HIS A 18 -7.03 -7.23 -5.68
N LEU A 19 -7.45 -7.15 -6.95
CA LEU A 19 -8.88 -7.15 -7.31
C LEU A 19 -9.57 -8.45 -6.87
N ALA A 20 -8.91 -9.60 -7.05
CA ALA A 20 -9.44 -10.90 -6.62
C ALA A 20 -9.53 -10.99 -5.09
N ALA A 21 -8.50 -10.52 -4.37
CA ALA A 21 -8.47 -10.54 -2.92
C ALA A 21 -9.55 -9.62 -2.29
N LEU A 22 -9.74 -8.42 -2.83
CA LEU A 22 -10.79 -7.48 -2.39
C LEU A 22 -12.20 -8.03 -2.61
N ARG A 23 -12.47 -8.65 -3.76
CA ARG A 23 -13.75 -9.33 -4.01
C ARG A 23 -13.97 -10.48 -3.04
N GLY A 24 -12.91 -11.24 -2.74
CA GLY A 24 -12.94 -12.29 -1.73
C GLY A 24 -13.18 -11.78 -0.31
N ALA A 25 -12.90 -10.50 -0.05
CA ALA A 25 -13.14 -9.81 1.22
C ALA A 25 -14.48 -9.02 1.23
N GLY A 26 -15.30 -9.13 0.18
CA GLY A 26 -16.65 -8.56 0.13
C GLY A 26 -16.76 -7.14 -0.41
N ALA A 27 -15.72 -6.59 -1.04
CA ALA A 27 -15.77 -5.29 -1.71
C ALA A 27 -16.14 -5.38 -3.20
N ASP A 28 -16.74 -4.32 -3.75
CA ASP A 28 -16.84 -4.14 -5.20
C ASP A 28 -15.52 -3.55 -5.72
N ALA A 29 -14.68 -4.41 -6.30
CA ALA A 29 -13.31 -4.05 -6.68
C ALA A 29 -13.19 -3.66 -8.16
N VAL A 30 -12.71 -2.44 -8.40
CA VAL A 30 -12.57 -1.84 -9.75
C VAL A 30 -11.13 -1.38 -10.02
N PRO A 31 -10.63 -1.49 -11.27
CA PRO A 31 -9.35 -0.88 -11.61
C PRO A 31 -9.48 0.64 -11.74
N VAL A 32 -8.47 1.38 -11.30
CA VAL A 32 -8.38 2.85 -11.40
C VAL A 32 -7.17 3.24 -12.25
N ARG A 33 -7.43 3.93 -13.35
CA ARG A 33 -6.44 4.42 -14.32
C ARG A 33 -6.64 5.89 -14.68
N ARG A 34 -7.78 6.46 -14.32
CA ARG A 34 -8.20 7.82 -14.70
C ARG A 34 -8.82 8.54 -13.51
N ARG A 35 -8.86 9.87 -13.61
CA ARG A 35 -9.36 10.76 -12.57
C ARG A 35 -10.80 10.44 -12.15
N GLY A 36 -11.72 10.29 -13.11
CA GLY A 36 -13.12 9.99 -12.80
C GLY A 36 -13.31 8.65 -12.09
N GLU A 37 -12.43 7.68 -12.33
CA GLU A 37 -12.44 6.39 -11.62
C GLU A 37 -11.93 6.56 -10.18
N LEU A 38 -10.87 7.36 -9.98
CA LEU A 38 -10.36 7.70 -8.64
C LEU A 38 -11.39 8.45 -7.79
N GLU A 39 -12.18 9.32 -8.41
CA GLU A 39 -13.21 10.10 -7.73
C GLU A 39 -14.40 9.23 -7.27
N ALA A 40 -14.66 8.11 -7.96
CA ALA A 40 -15.82 7.26 -7.75
C ALA A 40 -15.64 6.15 -6.68
N VAL A 41 -14.43 5.94 -6.16
CA VAL A 41 -14.15 4.87 -5.18
C VAL A 41 -14.25 5.36 -3.74
N ASP A 42 -14.64 4.46 -2.84
CA ASP A 42 -14.71 4.67 -1.39
C ASP A 42 -13.34 4.42 -0.71
N GLY A 43 -12.46 3.66 -1.36
CA GLY A 43 -11.10 3.40 -0.92
C GLY A 43 -10.18 3.02 -2.07
N LEU A 44 -8.86 3.11 -1.88
CA LEU A 44 -7.88 2.82 -2.93
C LEU A 44 -6.73 1.91 -2.45
N VAL A 45 -6.50 0.82 -3.17
CA VAL A 45 -5.27 0.05 -3.06
C VAL A 45 -4.23 0.55 -4.07
N ILE A 46 -3.02 0.79 -3.59
CA ILE A 46 -1.83 1.05 -4.40
C ILE A 46 -0.98 -0.24 -4.36
N PRO A 47 -0.91 -0.99 -5.47
CA PRO A 47 -0.30 -2.30 -5.49
C PRO A 47 1.23 -2.24 -5.37
N GLY A 48 1.85 -3.41 -5.29
CA GLY A 48 3.29 -3.58 -5.48
C GLY A 48 3.75 -3.24 -6.91
N GLY A 49 5.04 -3.44 -7.19
CA GLY A 49 5.62 -3.16 -8.51
C GLY A 49 6.85 -2.26 -8.44
N GLU A 50 6.97 -1.31 -9.36
CA GLU A 50 8.08 -0.38 -9.47
C GLU A 50 7.60 1.05 -9.18
N SER A 51 7.99 1.58 -8.03
CA SER A 51 7.52 2.86 -7.50
C SER A 51 7.88 4.07 -8.39
N THR A 52 9.00 4.03 -9.10
CA THR A 52 9.40 5.15 -10.00
C THR A 52 8.58 5.15 -11.29
N THR A 53 8.26 3.98 -11.85
CA THR A 53 7.35 3.82 -12.99
C THR A 53 5.95 4.26 -12.61
N MET A 54 5.43 3.84 -11.45
CA MET A 54 4.13 4.33 -10.98
C MET A 54 4.12 5.85 -10.80
N SER A 55 5.18 6.44 -10.25
CA SER A 55 5.28 7.91 -10.09
C SER A 55 5.32 8.64 -11.43
N HIS A 56 6.03 8.09 -12.42
CA HIS A 56 6.04 8.62 -13.78
C HIS A 56 4.65 8.57 -14.41
N LEU A 57 3.95 7.44 -14.31
CA LEU A 57 2.60 7.27 -14.86
C LEU A 57 1.57 8.17 -14.15
N LEU A 58 1.71 8.37 -12.83
CA LEU A 58 0.86 9.31 -12.09
C LEU A 58 1.02 10.76 -12.57
N LEU A 59 2.24 11.15 -12.96
CA LEU A 59 2.48 12.47 -13.58
C LEU A 59 1.92 12.54 -15.00
N GLU A 60 2.24 11.55 -15.84
CA GLU A 60 1.84 11.50 -17.25
C GLU A 60 0.31 11.49 -17.44
N LEU A 61 -0.42 10.93 -16.47
CA LEU A 61 -1.88 10.83 -16.48
C LEU A 61 -2.59 11.90 -15.64
N ASP A 62 -1.85 12.91 -15.14
CA ASP A 62 -2.39 13.99 -14.29
C ASP A 62 -3.15 13.48 -13.04
N LEU A 63 -2.67 12.37 -12.46
CA LEU A 63 -3.27 11.68 -11.31
C LEU A 63 -2.57 11.95 -9.98
N LEU A 64 -1.31 12.42 -10.00
CA LEU A 64 -0.52 12.63 -8.78
C LEU A 64 -1.20 13.58 -7.79
N GLU A 65 -1.53 14.79 -8.23
CA GLU A 65 -2.14 15.80 -7.37
C GLU A 65 -3.58 15.46 -6.94
N PRO A 66 -4.45 14.92 -7.82
CA PRO A 66 -5.76 14.41 -7.40
C PRO A 66 -5.68 13.33 -6.32
N LEU A 67 -4.75 12.40 -6.45
CA LEU A 67 -4.56 11.35 -5.47
C LEU A 67 -4.08 11.91 -4.13
N ARG A 68 -3.09 12.82 -4.14
CA ARG A 68 -2.66 13.55 -2.93
C ARG A 68 -3.84 14.29 -2.27
N ALA A 69 -4.67 14.98 -3.05
CA ALA A 69 -5.82 15.71 -2.54
C ALA A 69 -6.87 14.78 -1.92
N ARG A 70 -7.15 13.63 -2.55
CA ARG A 70 -8.07 12.61 -2.01
C ARG A 70 -7.56 12.01 -0.70
N LEU A 71 -6.26 11.67 -0.63
CA LEU A 71 -5.62 11.16 0.58
C LEU A 71 -5.68 12.20 1.72
N ALA A 72 -5.32 13.46 1.43
CA ALA A 72 -5.43 14.56 2.39
C ALA A 72 -6.89 14.82 2.82
N GLY A 73 -7.86 14.55 1.95
CA GLY A 73 -9.29 14.59 2.23
C GLY A 73 -9.83 13.38 3.02
N GLY A 74 -8.97 12.42 3.40
CA GLY A 74 -9.35 11.29 4.25
C GLY A 74 -9.76 10.02 3.50
N LEU A 75 -9.49 9.91 2.19
CA LEU A 75 -9.71 8.66 1.44
C LEU A 75 -8.96 7.49 2.11
N PRO A 76 -9.66 6.42 2.54
CA PRO A 76 -9.01 5.19 2.96
C PRO A 76 -8.11 4.63 1.85
N ALA A 77 -6.88 4.29 2.20
CA ALA A 77 -5.91 3.79 1.24
C ALA A 77 -5.06 2.65 1.81
N TYR A 78 -4.68 1.72 0.95
CA TYR A 78 -3.78 0.62 1.30
C TYR A 78 -2.63 0.51 0.30
N GLY A 79 -1.39 0.66 0.77
CA GLY A 79 -0.20 0.49 -0.06
C GLY A 79 0.55 -0.81 0.23
N ALA A 80 0.67 -1.68 -0.78
CA ALA A 80 1.47 -2.90 -0.70
C ALA A 80 2.83 -2.72 -1.39
N CYS A 81 3.93 -3.07 -0.72
CA CYS A 81 5.30 -2.97 -1.22
C CYS A 81 5.63 -1.60 -1.85
N ALA A 82 5.63 -1.48 -3.18
CA ALA A 82 5.80 -0.19 -3.86
C ALA A 82 4.72 0.84 -3.49
N GLY A 83 3.48 0.41 -3.19
CA GLY A 83 2.45 1.28 -2.63
C GLY A 83 2.79 1.84 -1.26
N MET A 84 3.47 1.07 -0.39
CA MET A 84 3.98 1.57 0.90
C MET A 84 5.00 2.70 0.67
N ILE A 85 5.92 2.51 -0.28
CA ILE A 85 6.90 3.54 -0.66
C ILE A 85 6.18 4.83 -1.07
N LEU A 86 5.17 4.72 -1.94
CA LEU A 86 4.45 5.91 -2.43
C LEU A 86 3.61 6.58 -1.33
N LEU A 87 3.04 5.85 -0.38
CA LEU A 87 2.24 6.46 0.69
C LEU A 87 3.07 7.24 1.72
N ALA A 88 4.39 7.06 1.77
CA ALA A 88 5.27 7.75 2.70
C ALA A 88 5.25 9.28 2.55
N SER A 89 5.56 10.00 3.62
CA SER A 89 5.82 11.44 3.61
C SER A 89 7.22 11.75 3.06
N GLU A 90 8.16 10.83 3.27
CA GLU A 90 9.55 10.90 2.81
C GLU A 90 10.04 9.54 2.28
N ILE A 91 10.80 9.55 1.18
CA ILE A 91 11.33 8.35 0.54
C ILE A 91 12.86 8.44 0.47
N LEU A 92 13.55 7.50 1.10
CA LEU A 92 14.99 7.32 0.94
C LEU A 92 15.27 6.43 -0.27
N ASP A 93 16.37 6.72 -0.96
CA ASP A 93 16.77 6.03 -2.19
C ASP A 93 15.68 6.07 -3.28
N ALA A 94 14.97 7.20 -3.37
CA ALA A 94 13.79 7.41 -4.23
C ALA A 94 14.06 7.17 -5.73
N GLY A 95 15.32 7.16 -6.17
CA GLY A 95 15.72 7.13 -7.58
C GLY A 95 16.38 8.44 -7.99
N ALA A 96 16.95 8.46 -9.20
CA ALA A 96 17.72 9.60 -9.71
C ALA A 96 17.34 9.90 -11.17
N GLY A 97 17.79 11.05 -11.69
CA GLY A 97 17.72 11.38 -13.12
C GLY A 97 16.30 11.62 -13.67
N GLY A 98 15.42 12.26 -12.89
CA GLY A 98 14.05 12.57 -13.32
C GLY A 98 13.05 11.41 -13.24
N ARG A 99 13.48 10.24 -12.74
CA ARG A 99 12.61 9.08 -12.46
C ARG A 99 12.65 8.71 -10.97
N ALA A 100 12.36 9.68 -10.11
CA ALA A 100 12.25 9.44 -8.68
C ALA A 100 10.83 8.98 -8.30
N ALA A 101 10.72 8.13 -7.29
CA ALA A 101 9.46 7.84 -6.63
C ALA A 101 8.96 9.11 -5.92
N LEU A 102 7.69 9.44 -6.08
CA LEU A 102 7.09 10.67 -5.56
C LEU A 102 6.18 10.34 -4.37
N PRO A 103 6.37 10.99 -3.21
CA PRO A 103 5.56 10.73 -2.04
C PRO A 103 4.13 11.25 -2.24
N LEU A 104 3.15 10.41 -1.95
CA LEU A 104 1.73 10.73 -1.87
C LEU A 104 1.34 11.27 -0.49
N ARG A 105 2.21 11.11 0.51
CA ARG A 105 2.05 11.68 1.86
C ARG A 105 0.75 11.22 2.56
N GLY A 106 0.38 9.95 2.35
CA GLY A 106 -0.76 9.33 3.02
C GLY A 106 -0.45 8.84 4.44
N ILE A 107 0.83 8.59 4.75
CA ILE A 107 1.32 8.23 6.08
C ILE A 107 2.55 9.08 6.38
N ASP A 108 2.61 9.65 7.58
CA ASP A 108 3.78 10.34 8.09
C ASP A 108 4.87 9.34 8.50
N MET A 109 5.63 8.91 7.52
CA MET A 109 6.71 7.96 7.68
C MET A 109 7.81 8.20 6.66
N THR A 110 9.02 7.76 7.00
CA THR A 110 10.13 7.65 6.06
C THR A 110 10.30 6.21 5.65
N VAL A 111 10.28 5.95 4.35
CA VAL A 111 10.45 4.60 3.80
C VAL A 111 11.74 4.53 3.00
N ARG A 112 12.56 3.50 3.25
CA ARG A 112 13.70 3.15 2.40
C ARG A 112 13.29 2.12 1.37
N ARG A 113 13.60 2.37 0.10
CA ARG A 113 13.37 1.41 -0.99
C ARG A 113 14.39 0.26 -0.96
N ASN A 114 13.97 -0.95 -1.34
CA ASN A 114 14.84 -2.13 -1.50
C ASN A 114 15.76 -2.39 -0.30
N ALA A 115 15.21 -2.30 0.91
CA ALA A 115 16.00 -2.10 2.12
C ALA A 115 16.67 -3.39 2.63
N PHE A 116 16.15 -4.56 2.27
CA PHE A 116 16.70 -5.87 2.64
C PHE A 116 17.99 -6.26 1.87
N GLY A 117 18.47 -5.40 0.96
CA GLY A 117 19.74 -5.58 0.24
C GLY A 117 19.63 -6.48 -1.01
N ARG A 118 20.70 -6.49 -1.83
CA ARG A 118 20.76 -7.19 -3.14
C ARG A 118 20.93 -8.71 -3.05
N GLN A 119 21.24 -9.25 -1.88
CA GLN A 119 21.49 -10.70 -1.69
C GLN A 119 20.23 -11.45 -1.24
N VAL A 120 19.17 -10.73 -0.85
CA VAL A 120 17.89 -11.29 -0.43
C VAL A 120 16.81 -10.65 -1.31
N ASP A 121 16.83 -10.97 -2.61
CA ASP A 121 15.93 -10.36 -3.59
C ASP A 121 14.45 -10.70 -3.33
N SER A 122 14.20 -11.85 -2.70
CA SER A 122 12.91 -12.23 -2.16
C SER A 122 13.03 -13.25 -1.02
N PHE A 123 12.12 -13.19 -0.07
CA PHE A 123 11.96 -14.22 0.97
C PHE A 123 10.52 -14.27 1.46
N GLU A 124 10.16 -15.40 2.06
CA GLU A 124 8.88 -15.59 2.72
C GLU A 124 9.10 -15.86 4.21
N GLY A 125 8.18 -15.38 5.04
CA GLY A 125 8.22 -15.64 6.47
C GLY A 125 6.86 -15.39 7.12
N ASP A 126 6.64 -16.05 8.25
CA ASP A 126 5.48 -15.77 9.09
C ASP A 126 5.81 -14.57 9.99
N VAL A 127 4.93 -13.57 9.97
CA VAL A 127 5.12 -12.30 10.68
C VAL A 127 3.97 -12.09 11.65
N GLU A 128 4.30 -11.85 12.92
CA GLU A 128 3.33 -11.42 13.93
C GLU A 128 2.70 -10.09 13.52
N PHE A 129 1.37 -10.02 13.57
CA PHE A 129 0.60 -8.88 13.11
C PHE A 129 -0.38 -8.44 14.18
N ALA A 130 -0.21 -7.22 14.70
CA ALA A 130 -1.07 -6.65 15.73
C ALA A 130 -2.53 -6.59 15.26
N GLY A 131 -3.43 -7.16 16.07
CA GLY A 131 -4.85 -7.26 15.75
C GLY A 131 -5.25 -8.57 15.04
N LEU A 132 -4.32 -9.48 14.77
CA LEU A 132 -4.61 -10.82 14.27
C LEU A 132 -4.11 -11.89 15.28
N ASP A 133 -4.90 -12.94 15.48
CA ASP A 133 -4.61 -13.98 16.46
C ASP A 133 -3.48 -14.94 16.05
N THR A 134 -3.16 -15.00 14.76
CA THR A 134 -2.13 -15.87 14.21
C THR A 134 -1.25 -15.12 13.23
N PRO A 135 0.04 -15.49 13.09
CA PRO A 135 0.95 -14.87 12.14
C PRO A 135 0.42 -14.82 10.72
N VAL A 136 0.83 -13.80 9.97
CA VAL A 136 0.53 -13.64 8.54
C VAL A 136 1.71 -14.15 7.73
N ARG A 137 1.44 -14.99 6.73
CA ARG A 137 2.45 -15.36 5.74
C ARG A 137 2.77 -14.13 4.88
N ALA A 138 3.98 -13.61 5.00
CA ALA A 138 4.43 -12.42 4.29
C ALA A 138 5.44 -12.79 3.20
N VAL A 139 5.16 -12.33 1.97
CA VAL A 139 6.05 -12.48 0.81
C VAL A 139 6.74 -11.14 0.55
N PHE A 140 8.05 -11.10 0.76
CA PHE A 140 8.88 -9.92 0.56
C PHE A 140 9.61 -10.04 -0.77
N ILE A 141 9.44 -9.08 -1.68
CA ILE A 141 10.13 -9.03 -2.97
C ILE A 141 10.71 -7.63 -3.12
N ARG A 142 12.05 -7.53 -3.05
CA ARG A 142 12.78 -6.24 -3.02
C ARG A 142 12.13 -5.23 -2.05
N ALA A 143 11.71 -5.75 -0.90
CA ALA A 143 10.79 -5.04 -0.04
C ALA A 143 11.40 -3.75 0.54
N PRO A 144 10.59 -2.71 0.76
CA PRO A 144 10.99 -1.56 1.55
C PRO A 144 10.96 -1.88 3.05
N TRP A 145 11.38 -0.93 3.87
CA TRP A 145 10.98 -0.86 5.28
C TRP A 145 10.76 0.58 5.72
N VAL A 146 10.17 0.76 6.89
CA VAL A 146 10.03 2.08 7.53
C VAL A 146 11.28 2.39 8.36
N GLU A 147 11.92 3.52 8.10
CA GLU A 147 13.05 4.06 8.86
C GLU A 147 12.59 4.88 10.06
N ARG A 148 11.50 5.62 9.87
CA ARG A 148 10.92 6.51 10.89
C ARG A 148 9.41 6.52 10.77
N THR A 149 8.73 6.50 11.90
CA THR A 149 7.30 6.78 12.03
C THR A 149 7.09 8.14 12.69
N GLY A 150 6.15 8.93 12.18
CA GLY A 150 5.65 10.13 12.85
C GLY A 150 4.62 9.82 13.93
N ASP A 151 4.09 10.87 14.53
CA ASP A 151 3.10 10.76 15.60
C ASP A 151 1.77 10.18 15.07
N GLY A 152 1.18 9.27 15.84
CA GLY A 152 -0.09 8.62 15.49
C GLY A 152 0.02 7.48 14.46
N VAL A 153 1.22 7.17 13.96
CA VAL A 153 1.46 5.96 13.16
C VAL A 153 1.56 4.74 14.08
N GLN A 154 0.69 3.77 13.85
CA GLN A 154 0.69 2.48 14.54
C GLN A 154 1.56 1.48 13.77
N VAL A 155 2.51 0.84 14.45
CA VAL A 155 3.27 -0.28 13.89
C VAL A 155 2.50 -1.57 14.14
N LEU A 156 2.09 -2.22 13.06
CA LEU A 156 1.31 -3.46 13.11
C LEU A 156 2.19 -4.70 13.01
N ALA A 157 3.32 -4.63 12.31
CA ALA A 157 4.23 -5.76 12.16
C ALA A 157 5.68 -5.31 12.00
N ARG A 158 6.62 -6.17 12.42
CA ARG A 158 8.06 -5.95 12.27
C ARG A 158 8.75 -7.16 11.66
N ALA A 159 9.76 -6.92 10.82
CA ALA A 159 10.68 -7.94 10.33
C ALA A 159 12.10 -7.38 10.34
N ALA A 160 13.08 -8.20 10.73
CA ALA A 160 14.49 -7.78 10.91
C ALA A 160 14.65 -6.50 11.77
N GLY A 161 13.78 -6.30 12.76
CA GLY A 161 13.79 -5.11 13.64
C GLY A 161 13.05 -3.88 13.10
N HIS A 162 12.73 -3.84 11.81
CA HIS A 162 12.09 -2.70 11.15
C HIS A 162 10.57 -2.86 11.02
N PRO A 163 9.77 -1.78 11.09
CA PRO A 163 8.36 -1.83 10.75
C PRO A 163 8.15 -2.21 9.28
N VAL A 164 7.28 -3.21 9.08
CA VAL A 164 6.90 -3.75 7.76
C VAL A 164 5.39 -3.76 7.54
N ALA A 165 4.60 -3.44 8.56
CA ALA A 165 3.21 -3.03 8.40
C ALA A 165 2.90 -1.88 9.34
N VAL A 166 2.23 -0.85 8.84
CA VAL A 166 1.87 0.35 9.60
C VAL A 166 0.47 0.84 9.22
N ARG A 167 -0.18 1.55 10.14
CA ARG A 167 -1.45 2.24 9.90
C ARG A 167 -1.42 3.65 10.48
N GLN A 168 -2.01 4.61 9.78
CA GLN A 168 -2.31 5.94 10.30
C GLN A 168 -3.72 6.34 9.88
N GLY A 169 -4.63 6.43 10.86
CA GLY A 169 -6.05 6.65 10.57
C GLY A 169 -6.61 5.60 9.60
N PRO A 170 -7.19 6.00 8.45
CA PRO A 170 -7.75 5.07 7.46
C PRO A 170 -6.71 4.57 6.44
N VAL A 171 -5.42 4.88 6.61
CA VAL A 171 -4.37 4.51 5.67
C VAL A 171 -3.52 3.37 6.23
N LEU A 172 -3.45 2.26 5.49
CA LEU A 172 -2.70 1.05 5.80
C LEU A 172 -1.51 0.92 4.83
N ALA A 173 -0.39 0.37 5.28
CA ALA A 173 0.71 0.00 4.38
C ALA A 173 1.43 -1.27 4.85
N THR A 174 1.83 -2.12 3.90
CA THR A 174 2.67 -3.30 4.13
C THR A 174 3.88 -3.29 3.20
N ALA A 175 5.04 -3.72 3.69
CA ALA A 175 6.25 -3.90 2.88
C ALA A 175 6.22 -5.19 2.04
N PHE A 176 5.34 -6.12 2.39
CA PHE A 176 5.14 -7.41 1.74
C PHE A 176 3.86 -7.42 0.89
N HIS A 177 3.71 -8.51 0.12
CA HIS A 177 2.64 -8.75 -0.86
C HIS A 177 1.61 -9.76 -0.33
N PRO A 178 0.61 -9.37 0.48
CA PRO A 178 -0.41 -10.31 0.94
C PRO A 178 -1.27 -10.88 -0.20
N GLU A 179 -1.39 -10.15 -1.32
CA GLU A 179 -2.12 -10.56 -2.52
C GLU A 179 -1.51 -11.77 -3.24
N MET A 180 -0.22 -12.06 -2.98
CA MET A 180 0.46 -13.24 -3.50
C MET A 180 0.21 -14.51 -2.67
N THR A 181 -0.57 -14.38 -1.59
CA THR A 181 -0.89 -15.49 -0.69
C THR A 181 -2.38 -15.87 -0.78
N GLY A 182 -2.74 -17.01 -0.19
CA GLY A 182 -4.14 -17.37 0.02
C GLY A 182 -4.81 -16.66 1.19
N ASP A 183 -4.04 -15.91 2.00
CA ASP A 183 -4.51 -15.25 3.22
C ASP A 183 -5.08 -13.87 2.90
N ARG A 184 -6.39 -13.70 3.15
CA ARG A 184 -7.12 -12.47 2.84
C ARG A 184 -7.29 -11.54 4.03
N ARG A 185 -6.72 -11.85 5.20
CA ARG A 185 -6.95 -11.08 6.44
C ARG A 185 -6.52 -9.62 6.32
N ILE A 186 -5.46 -9.33 5.56
CA ILE A 186 -5.02 -7.94 5.33
C ILE A 186 -5.99 -7.18 4.43
N HIS A 187 -6.51 -7.80 3.36
CA HIS A 187 -7.54 -7.19 2.53
C HIS A 187 -8.85 -7.03 3.29
N GLN A 188 -9.23 -8.00 4.13
CA GLN A 188 -10.40 -7.89 5.01
C GLN A 188 -10.26 -6.73 5.99
N LEU A 189 -9.11 -6.60 6.66
CA LEU A 189 -8.80 -5.47 7.53
C LEU A 189 -8.98 -4.14 6.78
N PHE A 190 -8.52 -4.04 5.53
CA PHE A 190 -8.69 -2.83 4.75
C PHE A 190 -10.16 -2.57 4.38
N VAL A 191 -10.92 -3.60 3.98
CA VAL A 191 -12.37 -3.48 3.73
C VAL A 191 -13.11 -3.00 4.98
N ASP A 192 -12.74 -3.52 6.15
CA ASP A 192 -13.33 -3.13 7.42
C ASP A 192 -13.01 -1.65 7.73
N ILE A 193 -11.76 -1.20 7.51
CA ILE A 193 -11.38 0.22 7.59
C ILE A 193 -12.25 1.10 6.67
N VAL A 194 -12.49 0.69 5.42
CA VAL A 194 -13.33 1.47 4.48
C VAL A 194 -14.78 1.55 4.97
N ASN A 195 -15.29 0.49 5.59
CA ASN A 195 -16.63 0.46 6.19
C ASN A 195 -16.72 1.22 7.53
N GLY A 196 -15.62 1.77 8.05
CA GLY A 196 -15.57 2.41 9.37
C GLY A 196 -15.64 1.41 10.53
N VAL A 197 -15.30 0.14 10.27
CA VAL A 197 -15.25 -0.93 11.26
C VAL A 197 -13.77 -1.17 11.60
N GLY A 198 -13.29 -0.59 12.71
CA GLY A 198 -11.96 -0.89 13.28
C GLY A 198 -11.06 0.30 13.54
#